data_AF-A0A1F4W0M5-F1
#
_entry.id   AF-A0A1F4W0M5-F1
#
_cell.length_a   1.000
_cell.length_b   1.000
_cell.length_c   1.000
_cell.angle_alpha   90.00
_cell.angle_beta   90.00
_cell.angle_gamma   90.00
#
_symmetry.space_group_name_H-M   'P 1'
#
loop_
_entity.id
_entity.type
_entity.pdbx_description
1 polymer ?
#
loop_
_entity_poly.entity_id
_entity_poly.type
_entity_poly.pdbx_seq_one_letter_code
_entity_poly.pdbx_strand_id
1 'polypeptide(L)'
;MIYYFDYSLSRYGVKPGEEITVEFILGGNTADNIYIVKPVLNKGEAYVYNSPNDTWIGQNQAWSSMPAFEGKMKLKFSLPAGEKFELYFRLQDVKTGTIYETPTQNLWQIARQEENYLINLNENVLKGYVEEIEVPHTIISEPLDKSHNYTYLSVFLAVAIMLMWICIINMFRANGKISRWKENLPIGSIR
;
A
#
# COMPACT_ATOMS: atom_id res chain seq x y z
N MET A 1 23.01 -33.17 15.84
CA MET A 1 21.93 -32.28 16.33
C MET A 1 21.28 -31.67 15.10
N ILE A 2 19.95 -31.76 14.95
CA ILE A 2 19.24 -31.19 13.80
C ILE A 2 18.84 -29.77 14.20
N TYR A 3 19.32 -28.78 13.47
CA TYR A 3 18.89 -27.38 13.64
C TYR A 3 17.68 -27.12 12.75
N TYR A 4 16.67 -26.46 13.31
CA TYR A 4 15.46 -26.06 12.59
C TYR A 4 15.34 -24.54 12.63
N PHE A 5 15.26 -23.91 11.45
CA PHE A 5 15.09 -22.48 11.29
C PHE A 5 13.82 -22.22 10.50
N ASP A 6 12.86 -21.57 11.13
CA ASP A 6 11.60 -21.16 10.49
C ASP A 6 11.26 -19.73 10.91
N TYR A 7 10.23 -19.16 10.31
CA TYR A 7 9.82 -17.79 10.62
C TYR A 7 8.34 -17.57 10.35
N SER A 8 7.79 -16.57 11.02
CA SER A 8 6.47 -16.03 10.76
C SER A 8 6.57 -14.55 10.40
N LEU A 9 5.62 -14.08 9.60
CA LEU A 9 5.52 -12.70 9.17
C LEU A 9 4.29 -12.07 9.81
N SER A 10 4.37 -10.79 10.18
CA SER A 10 3.20 -10.07 10.68
C SER A 10 2.07 -9.97 9.64
N ARG A 11 2.41 -10.09 8.34
CA ARG A 11 1.48 -10.09 7.20
C ARG A 11 2.14 -10.63 5.94
N TYR A 12 1.33 -11.15 5.03
CA TYR A 12 1.76 -11.68 3.74
C TYR A 12 1.54 -10.73 2.56
N GLY A 13 0.73 -9.69 2.77
CA GLY A 13 0.58 -8.59 1.82
C GLY A 13 1.50 -7.44 2.21
N VAL A 14 2.33 -6.95 1.28
CA VAL A 14 3.25 -5.84 1.53
C VAL A 14 3.08 -4.71 0.52
N LYS A 15 3.37 -3.48 0.97
CA LYS A 15 3.51 -2.31 0.10
C LYS A 15 5.00 -1.96 -0.07
N PRO A 16 5.45 -1.47 -1.24
CA PRO A 16 6.83 -1.04 -1.41
C PRO A 16 7.24 -0.01 -0.36
N GLY A 17 8.40 -0.22 0.22
CA GLY A 17 8.96 0.66 1.24
C GLY A 17 8.31 0.55 2.62
N GLU A 18 7.29 -0.29 2.79
CA GLU A 18 6.65 -0.54 4.07
C GLU A 18 7.50 -1.47 4.95
N GLU A 19 7.51 -1.20 6.25
CA GLU A 19 8.18 -2.04 7.22
C GLU A 19 7.29 -3.22 7.62
N ILE A 20 7.88 -4.41 7.71
CA ILE A 20 7.25 -5.59 8.31
C ILE A 20 8.14 -6.18 9.40
N THR A 21 7.53 -6.86 10.36
CA THR A 21 8.25 -7.58 11.40
C THR A 21 8.22 -9.07 11.07
N VAL A 22 9.38 -9.70 11.22
CA VAL A 22 9.60 -11.13 11.08
C VAL A 22 9.98 -11.69 12.44
N GLU A 23 9.33 -12.78 12.82
CA GLU A 23 9.62 -13.49 14.06
C GLU A 23 10.18 -14.86 13.70
N PHE A 24 11.39 -15.14 14.15
CA PHE A 24 12.08 -16.39 13.86
C PHE A 24 11.76 -17.43 14.93
N ILE A 25 11.52 -18.66 14.46
CA ILE A 25 11.24 -19.83 15.29
C ILE A 25 12.44 -20.77 15.15
N LEU A 26 13.15 -20.96 16.27
CA LEU A 26 14.36 -21.76 16.34
C LEU A 26 14.13 -23.06 17.10
N GLY A 27 14.47 -24.18 16.47
CA GLY A 27 14.56 -25.49 17.12
C GLY A 27 16.00 -25.81 17.51
N GLY A 28 16.27 -25.86 18.81
CA GLY A 28 17.59 -26.18 19.38
C GLY A 28 18.05 -25.16 20.44
N ASN A 29 19.15 -25.46 21.14
CA ASN A 29 19.76 -24.52 22.08
C ASN A 29 20.74 -23.62 21.32
N THR A 30 20.20 -22.63 20.64
CA THR A 30 20.97 -21.63 19.89
C THR A 30 20.88 -20.31 20.63
N ALA A 31 21.99 -19.86 21.20
CA ALA A 31 22.07 -18.53 21.80
C ALA A 31 21.88 -17.47 20.72
N ASP A 32 21.17 -16.40 21.05
CA ASP A 32 21.08 -15.20 20.22
C ASP A 32 22.50 -14.67 19.89
N ASN A 33 22.69 -14.08 18.71
CA ASN A 33 23.97 -13.52 18.20
C ASN A 33 25.04 -14.50 17.68
N ILE A 34 24.79 -15.82 17.61
CA ILE A 34 25.76 -16.73 16.95
C ILE A 34 25.59 -16.80 15.44
N TYR A 35 24.47 -16.28 14.92
CA TYR A 35 24.15 -16.24 13.50
C TYR A 35 24.06 -14.80 12.99
N ILE A 36 24.33 -14.62 11.71
CA ILE A 36 23.99 -13.40 10.95
C ILE A 36 22.92 -13.74 9.91
N VAL A 37 21.99 -12.81 9.67
CA VAL A 37 20.79 -13.07 8.87
C VAL A 37 20.82 -12.27 7.58
N LYS A 38 20.56 -12.97 6.48
CA LYS A 38 20.47 -12.38 5.14
C LYS A 38 19.13 -12.73 4.51
N PRO A 39 18.26 -11.74 4.23
CA PRO A 39 17.03 -12.01 3.50
C PRO A 39 17.36 -12.30 2.04
N VAL A 40 16.57 -13.17 1.41
CA VAL A 40 16.68 -13.47 -0.01
C VAL A 40 15.30 -13.42 -0.65
N LEU A 41 15.20 -12.62 -1.71
CA LEU A 41 14.04 -12.56 -2.58
C LEU A 41 14.36 -13.08 -3.97
N ASN A 42 13.41 -13.79 -4.58
CA ASN A 42 13.49 -14.18 -5.98
C ASN A 42 13.24 -13.00 -6.94
N LYS A 43 12.56 -11.93 -6.48
CA LYS A 43 12.23 -10.73 -7.27
C LYS A 43 12.29 -9.47 -6.43
N GLY A 44 12.92 -8.42 -6.97
CA GLY A 44 13.12 -7.15 -6.25
C GLY A 44 14.28 -7.21 -5.26
N GLU A 45 14.26 -6.34 -4.26
CA GLU A 45 15.25 -6.27 -3.20
C GLU A 45 14.60 -6.28 -1.81
N ALA A 46 15.12 -7.14 -0.93
CA ALA A 46 14.81 -7.11 0.49
C ALA A 46 15.91 -6.39 1.26
N TYR A 47 15.49 -5.66 2.28
CA TYR A 47 16.37 -4.99 3.22
C TYR A 47 16.04 -5.45 4.62
N VAL A 48 17.08 -5.76 5.40
CA VAL A 48 16.99 -6.07 6.82
C VAL A 48 17.51 -4.88 7.63
N TYR A 49 16.82 -4.55 8.71
CA TYR A 49 17.23 -3.46 9.59
C TYR A 49 18.34 -3.92 10.53
N ASN A 50 19.39 -3.11 10.64
CA ASN A 50 20.49 -3.26 11.59
C ASN A 50 20.34 -2.22 12.70
N SER A 51 19.80 -2.66 13.83
CA SER A 51 19.53 -1.83 15.00
C SER A 51 20.79 -1.14 15.56
N PRO A 52 21.94 -1.84 15.75
CA PRO A 52 23.19 -1.21 16.18
C PRO A 52 23.64 0.00 15.35
N ASN A 53 23.41 -0.04 14.04
CA ASN A 53 23.89 0.97 13.10
C ASN A 53 22.78 1.88 12.56
N ASP A 54 21.53 1.71 13.01
CA ASP A 54 20.34 2.39 12.50
C ASP A 54 20.25 2.44 10.96
N THR A 55 20.53 1.30 10.30
CA THR A 55 20.66 1.23 8.84
C THR A 55 19.89 0.06 8.24
N TRP A 56 19.49 0.22 6.98
CA TRP A 56 18.88 -0.83 6.17
C TRP A 56 19.92 -1.47 5.27
N ILE A 57 20.06 -2.79 5.35
CA ILE A 57 21.06 -3.55 4.60
C ILE A 57 20.35 -4.40 3.56
N GLY A 58 20.67 -4.17 2.30
CA GLY A 58 20.09 -4.91 1.18
C GLY A 58 20.63 -6.33 1.04
N GLN A 59 19.82 -7.22 0.47
CA GLN A 59 20.17 -8.62 0.21
C GLN A 59 21.45 -8.85 -0.62
N ASN A 60 21.93 -7.84 -1.36
CA ASN A 60 23.12 -7.96 -2.19
C ASN A 60 24.43 -7.61 -1.45
N GLN A 61 24.32 -7.13 -0.21
CA GLN A 61 25.48 -6.72 0.59
C GLN A 61 26.27 -7.93 1.12
N ALA A 62 27.54 -7.67 1.48
CA ALA A 62 28.44 -8.69 2.02
C ALA A 62 27.95 -9.22 3.38
N TRP A 63 28.26 -10.48 3.69
CA TRP A 63 27.90 -11.10 4.97
C TRP A 63 28.38 -10.30 6.17
N SER A 64 29.57 -9.71 6.11
CA SER A 64 30.13 -8.88 7.19
C SER A 64 29.31 -7.64 7.52
N SER A 65 28.44 -7.19 6.62
CA SER A 65 27.52 -6.08 6.89
C SER A 65 26.24 -6.53 7.58
N MET A 66 25.85 -7.80 7.42
CA MET A 66 24.55 -8.32 7.85
C MET A 66 24.37 -8.23 9.36
N PRO A 67 23.15 -7.93 9.84
CA PRO A 67 22.87 -7.86 11.26
C PRO A 67 22.97 -9.25 11.90
N ALA A 68 23.33 -9.25 13.18
CA ALA A 68 23.21 -10.42 14.02
C ALA A 68 21.75 -10.88 14.06
N PHE A 69 21.58 -12.20 14.19
CA PHE A 69 20.27 -12.80 14.37
C PHE A 69 19.65 -12.32 15.68
N GLU A 70 18.43 -11.82 15.56
CA GLU A 70 17.54 -11.51 16.66
C GLU A 70 16.23 -12.27 16.43
N GLY A 71 15.58 -12.76 17.51
CA GLY A 71 14.31 -13.48 17.38
C GLY A 71 13.22 -12.67 16.68
N LYS A 72 13.32 -11.34 16.68
CA LYS A 72 12.45 -10.43 15.93
C LYS A 72 13.28 -9.44 15.11
N MET A 73 13.03 -9.37 13.81
CA MET A 73 13.75 -8.47 12.91
C MET A 73 12.77 -7.66 12.05
N LYS A 74 13.20 -6.49 11.60
CA LYS A 74 12.43 -5.67 10.67
C LYS A 74 12.93 -5.86 9.24
N LEU A 75 11.99 -5.95 8.31
CA LEU A 75 12.25 -5.97 6.88
C LEU A 75 11.55 -4.83 6.15
N LYS A 76 12.12 -4.47 5.01
CA LYS A 76 11.56 -3.56 4.02
C LYS A 76 11.82 -4.12 2.62
N PHE A 77 10.94 -3.83 1.68
CA PHE A 77 11.04 -4.35 0.32
C PHE A 77 10.96 -3.26 -0.74
N SER A 78 11.72 -3.46 -1.82
CA SER A 78 11.59 -2.73 -3.09
C SER A 78 11.16 -3.74 -4.15
N LEU A 79 9.92 -3.63 -4.64
CA LEU A 79 9.26 -4.67 -5.44
C LEU A 79 8.64 -4.09 -6.72
N PRO A 80 8.71 -4.81 -7.85
CA PRO A 80 7.97 -4.47 -9.05
C PRO A 80 6.47 -4.72 -8.87
N ALA A 81 5.63 -3.86 -9.46
CA ALA A 81 4.17 -3.81 -9.26
C ALA A 81 3.42 -5.11 -9.63
N GLY A 82 2.66 -5.64 -8.66
CA GLY A 82 1.61 -6.65 -8.87
C GLY A 82 2.06 -8.09 -8.88
N GLU A 83 3.25 -8.39 -8.35
CA GLU A 83 3.80 -9.74 -8.41
C GLU A 83 3.74 -10.49 -7.08
N LYS A 84 3.56 -11.81 -7.20
CA LYS A 84 3.88 -12.77 -6.14
C LYS A 84 5.39 -12.95 -6.12
N PHE A 85 5.95 -13.02 -4.92
CA PHE A 85 7.39 -13.23 -4.73
C PHE A 85 7.65 -14.18 -3.57
N GLU A 86 8.85 -14.77 -3.57
CA GLU A 86 9.29 -15.75 -2.60
C GLU A 86 10.35 -15.14 -1.72
N LEU A 87 10.14 -15.22 -0.42
CA LEU A 87 11.09 -14.84 0.62
C LEU A 87 11.61 -16.11 1.30
N TYR A 88 12.89 -16.11 1.60
CA TYR A 88 13.51 -17.00 2.56
C TYR A 88 14.71 -16.29 3.18
N PHE A 89 15.31 -16.88 4.21
CA PHE A 89 16.49 -16.34 4.88
C PHE A 89 17.63 -17.33 4.82
N ARG A 90 18.82 -16.76 4.70
CA ARG A 90 20.07 -17.46 4.94
C ARG A 90 20.61 -17.03 6.30
N LEU A 91 20.98 -18.00 7.12
CA LEU A 91 21.62 -17.78 8.40
C LEU A 91 23.03 -18.34 8.34
N GLN A 92 24.04 -17.51 8.58
CA GLN A 92 25.42 -17.96 8.65
C GLN A 92 25.88 -18.04 10.11
N ASP A 93 26.38 -19.20 10.51
CA ASP A 93 27.07 -19.39 11.78
C ASP A 93 28.40 -18.61 11.76
N VAL A 94 28.57 -17.68 12.69
CA VAL A 94 29.74 -16.80 12.76
C VAL A 94 31.02 -17.58 13.10
N LYS A 95 30.92 -18.71 13.81
CA LYS A 95 32.07 -19.53 14.21
C LYS A 95 32.48 -20.52 13.12
N THR A 96 31.51 -21.21 12.54
CA THR A 96 31.79 -22.29 11.58
C THR A 96 31.73 -21.83 10.12
N GLY A 97 31.11 -20.68 9.85
CA GLY A 97 30.84 -20.20 8.50
C GLY A 97 29.72 -20.96 7.77
N THR A 98 29.13 -21.98 8.41
CA THR A 98 28.06 -22.81 7.84
C THR A 98 26.82 -21.99 7.57
N ILE A 99 26.21 -22.19 6.40
CA ILE A 99 24.99 -21.48 5.99
C ILE A 99 23.80 -22.42 6.07
N TYR A 100 22.74 -21.95 6.73
CA TYR A 100 21.44 -22.60 6.82
C TYR A 100 20.41 -21.79 6.04
N GLU A 101 19.39 -22.46 5.51
CA GLU A 101 18.28 -21.83 4.79
C GLU A 101 16.96 -22.12 5.51
N THR A 102 16.12 -21.11 5.64
CA THR A 102 14.74 -21.29 6.11
C THR A 102 13.85 -21.81 4.98
N PRO A 103 12.68 -22.38 5.30
CA PRO A 103 11.63 -22.62 4.31
C PRO A 103 11.28 -21.35 3.52
N THR A 104 10.86 -21.53 2.29
CA THR A 104 10.42 -20.43 1.43
C THR A 104 8.96 -20.10 1.69
N GLN A 105 8.65 -18.80 1.88
CA GLN A 105 7.28 -18.30 1.99
C GLN A 105 6.93 -17.37 0.83
N ASN A 106 5.67 -17.46 0.43
CA ASN A 106 5.09 -16.66 -0.62
C ASN A 106 4.49 -15.37 -0.07
N LEU A 107 4.80 -14.25 -0.70
CA LEU A 107 4.33 -12.91 -0.37
C LEU A 107 3.70 -12.26 -1.59
N TRP A 108 2.85 -11.26 -1.34
CA TRP A 108 2.07 -10.58 -2.35
C TRP A 108 2.20 -9.08 -2.21
N GLN A 109 2.35 -8.37 -3.33
CA GLN A 109 2.26 -6.92 -3.32
C GLN A 109 0.80 -6.49 -3.42
N ILE A 110 0.35 -5.73 -2.41
CA ILE A 110 -1.07 -5.38 -2.26
C ILE A 110 -1.56 -4.39 -3.33
N ALA A 111 -0.72 -3.44 -3.75
CA ALA A 111 -1.15 -2.27 -4.53
C ALA A 111 -2.02 -2.61 -5.76
N ARG A 112 -1.61 -3.60 -6.57
CA ARG A 112 -2.35 -3.99 -7.79
C ARG A 112 -3.56 -4.88 -7.49
N GLN A 113 -3.52 -5.64 -6.39
CA GLN A 113 -4.64 -6.50 -6.02
C GLN A 113 -5.79 -5.71 -5.43
N GLU A 114 -5.51 -4.67 -4.63
CA GLU A 114 -6.52 -3.72 -4.14
C GLU A 114 -7.19 -3.02 -5.33
N GLU A 115 -6.43 -2.54 -6.32
CA GLU A 115 -6.98 -1.88 -7.51
C GLU A 115 -7.88 -2.82 -8.33
N ASN A 116 -7.42 -4.03 -8.64
CA ASN A 116 -8.21 -5.02 -9.36
C ASN A 116 -9.49 -5.41 -8.60
N TYR A 117 -9.40 -5.54 -7.27
CA TYR A 117 -10.56 -5.82 -6.44
C TYR A 117 -11.59 -4.69 -6.49
N LEU A 118 -11.15 -3.44 -6.38
CA LEU A 118 -12.04 -2.28 -6.45
C LEU A 118 -12.71 -2.15 -7.82
N ILE A 119 -11.98 -2.43 -8.91
CA ILE A 119 -12.53 -2.45 -10.28
C ILE A 119 -13.63 -3.52 -10.37
N ASN A 120 -13.32 -4.76 -9.97
CA ASN A 120 -14.29 -5.87 -10.04
C ASN A 120 -15.51 -5.63 -9.16
N LEU A 121 -15.31 -5.07 -7.97
CA LEU A 121 -16.40 -4.72 -7.06
C LEU A 121 -17.31 -3.66 -7.71
N ASN A 122 -16.73 -2.59 -8.25
CA ASN A 122 -17.49 -1.54 -8.92
C ASN A 122 -18.24 -2.08 -10.14
N GLU A 123 -17.61 -2.93 -10.96
CA GLU A 123 -18.27 -3.57 -12.10
C GLU A 123 -19.45 -4.44 -11.66
N ASN A 124 -19.31 -5.23 -10.60
CA ASN A 124 -20.37 -6.10 -10.11
C ASN A 124 -21.52 -5.32 -9.47
N VAL A 125 -21.21 -4.26 -8.71
CA VAL A 125 -22.24 -3.36 -8.15
C VAL A 125 -23.00 -2.68 -9.29
N LEU A 126 -22.30 -2.15 -10.29
CA LEU A 126 -22.94 -1.50 -11.44
C LEU A 126 -23.77 -2.47 -12.28
N LYS A 127 -23.33 -3.72 -12.47
CA LYS A 127 -24.12 -4.75 -13.17
C LYS A 127 -25.38 -5.15 -12.40
N GLY A 128 -25.29 -5.31 -11.08
CA GLY A 128 -26.46 -5.61 -10.24
C GLY A 128 -27.54 -4.53 -10.29
N TYR A 129 -27.14 -3.26 -10.43
CA TYR A 129 -28.09 -2.15 -10.62
C TYR A 129 -28.77 -2.12 -12.01
N VAL A 130 -28.18 -2.75 -13.03
CA VAL A 130 -28.75 -2.77 -14.40
C VAL A 130 -29.73 -3.94 -14.57
N GLU A 131 -29.51 -5.07 -13.90
CA GLU A 131 -30.40 -6.25 -13.98
C GLU A 131 -31.71 -6.07 -13.19
N GLU A 132 -31.75 -5.22 -12.15
CA GLU A 132 -33.01 -4.89 -11.43
C GLU A 132 -33.97 -3.96 -12.21
N ILE A 133 -33.56 -3.43 -13.37
CA ILE A 133 -34.38 -2.54 -14.22
C ILE A 133 -35.02 -3.28 -15.41
N GLU A 134 -34.87 -4.61 -15.52
CA GLU A 134 -35.75 -5.40 -16.38
C GLU A 134 -37.09 -5.65 -15.68
N VAL A 135 -37.88 -4.57 -15.58
CA VAL A 135 -39.29 -4.63 -15.20
C VAL A 135 -40.00 -5.57 -16.18
N PRO A 136 -40.72 -6.62 -15.72
CA PRO A 136 -41.50 -7.44 -16.62
C PRO A 136 -42.53 -6.54 -17.31
N HIS A 137 -42.38 -6.39 -18.63
CA HIS A 137 -43.32 -5.70 -19.49
C HIS A 137 -44.70 -6.37 -19.38
N THR A 138 -45.51 -5.91 -18.42
CA THR A 138 -46.95 -6.08 -18.47
C THR A 138 -47.49 -4.76 -18.99
N ILE A 139 -47.88 -4.79 -20.26
CA ILE A 139 -48.48 -3.67 -20.98
C ILE A 139 -49.81 -3.32 -20.29
N ILE A 140 -49.81 -2.26 -19.49
CA ILE A 140 -51.03 -1.48 -19.22
C ILE A 140 -50.68 -0.05 -19.60
N SER A 141 -51.21 0.37 -20.74
CA SER A 141 -51.13 1.72 -21.24
C SER A 141 -51.95 2.66 -20.36
N GLU A 142 -51.27 3.41 -19.49
CA GLU A 142 -51.81 4.64 -18.92
C GLU A 142 -51.01 5.85 -19.44
N PRO A 143 -51.65 6.98 -19.74
CA PRO A 143 -50.98 8.14 -20.31
C PRO A 143 -50.06 8.81 -19.29
N LEU A 144 -48.80 8.99 -19.71
CA LEU A 144 -47.69 9.58 -18.99
C LEU A 144 -47.96 11.07 -18.66
N ASP A 145 -48.17 11.40 -17.39
CA ASP A 145 -48.11 12.78 -16.89
C ASP A 145 -46.65 13.26 -16.87
N LYS A 146 -46.34 14.25 -17.71
CA LYS A 146 -45.01 14.85 -17.88
C LYS A 146 -44.75 15.97 -16.85
N SER A 147 -44.82 15.69 -15.55
CA SER A 147 -44.68 16.75 -14.54
C SER A 147 -43.45 16.66 -13.61
N HIS A 148 -42.63 15.60 -13.65
CA HIS A 148 -41.63 15.39 -12.56
C HIS A 148 -40.15 15.20 -12.97
N ASN A 149 -39.73 15.47 -14.21
CA ASN A 149 -38.32 15.29 -14.64
C ASN A 149 -37.37 16.47 -14.34
N TYR A 150 -37.78 17.49 -13.57
CA TYR A 150 -36.95 18.67 -13.28
C TYR A 150 -36.22 18.64 -11.91
N THR A 151 -36.49 17.65 -11.06
CA THR A 151 -35.90 17.57 -9.71
C THR A 151 -34.53 16.89 -9.69
N TYR A 152 -34.28 15.87 -10.51
CA TYR A 152 -32.98 15.20 -10.50
C TYR A 152 -31.87 16.02 -11.17
N LEU A 153 -32.16 16.67 -12.29
CA LEU A 153 -31.16 17.47 -13.03
C LEU A 153 -30.65 18.67 -12.21
N SER A 154 -31.52 19.29 -11.41
CA SER A 154 -31.17 20.43 -10.56
C SER A 154 -30.32 20.04 -9.35
N VAL A 155 -30.56 18.86 -8.76
CA VAL A 155 -29.75 18.33 -7.66
C VAL A 155 -28.34 17.96 -8.15
N PHE A 156 -28.22 17.29 -9.31
CA PHE A 156 -26.90 16.96 -9.87
C PHE A 156 -26.08 18.21 -10.22
N LEU A 157 -26.71 19.25 -10.77
CA LEU A 157 -26.04 20.50 -11.08
C LEU A 157 -25.56 21.23 -9.82
N ALA A 158 -26.35 21.22 -8.75
CA ALA A 158 -25.97 21.84 -7.47
C ALA A 158 -24.76 21.14 -6.81
N VAL A 159 -24.71 19.80 -6.84
CA VAL A 159 -23.59 19.02 -6.31
C VAL A 159 -22.31 19.27 -7.11
N ALA A 160 -22.41 19.33 -8.45
CA ALA A 160 -21.26 19.62 -9.30
C ALA A 160 -20.65 21.01 -9.05
N ILE A 161 -21.51 22.02 -8.83
CA ILE A 161 -21.06 23.39 -8.49
C ILE A 161 -20.36 23.40 -7.12
N MET A 162 -20.89 22.70 -6.12
CA MET A 162 -20.23 22.63 -4.80
C MET A 162 -18.86 21.96 -4.85
N LEU A 163 -18.72 20.86 -5.60
CA LEU A 163 -17.43 20.17 -5.75
C LEU A 163 -16.40 21.06 -6.47
N MET A 164 -16.83 21.84 -7.48
CA MET A 164 -15.96 22.80 -8.16
C MET A 164 -15.43 23.88 -7.20
N TRP A 165 -16.29 24.43 -6.33
CA TRP A 165 -15.86 25.43 -5.34
C TRP A 165 -14.87 24.87 -4.32
N ILE A 166 -15.05 23.63 -3.87
CA ILE A 166 -14.12 22.97 -2.95
C ILE A 166 -12.74 22.78 -3.60
N CYS A 167 -12.70 22.38 -4.88
CA CYS A 167 -11.44 22.26 -5.63
C CYS A 167 -10.73 23.61 -5.80
N ILE A 168 -11.47 24.68 -6.10
CA ILE A 168 -10.91 26.04 -6.22
C ILE A 168 -10.31 26.50 -4.88
N ILE A 169 -11.04 26.32 -3.78
CA ILE A 169 -10.56 26.69 -2.44
C ILE A 169 -9.29 25.91 -2.07
N ASN A 170 -9.24 24.60 -2.39
CA ASN A 170 -8.07 23.78 -2.13
C ASN A 170 -6.87 24.15 -3.03
N MET A 171 -7.09 24.55 -4.28
CA MET A 171 -6.03 25.11 -5.14
C MET A 171 -5.46 26.41 -4.56
N PHE A 172 -6.30 27.29 -4.03
CA PHE A 172 -5.83 28.53 -3.39
C PHE A 172 -5.10 28.29 -2.07
N ARG A 173 -5.50 27.27 -1.29
CA ARG A 173 -4.77 26.85 -0.08
C ARG A 173 -3.41 26.20 -0.38
N ALA A 174 -3.32 25.38 -1.43
CA ALA A 174 -2.08 24.70 -1.80
C ALA A 174 -1.01 25.66 -2.37
N ASN A 175 -1.42 26.77 -3.00
CA ASN A 175 -0.50 27.68 -3.70
C ASN A 175 0.07 28.85 -2.88
N GLY A 176 -0.14 28.91 -1.55
CA GLY A 176 0.76 29.59 -0.61
C GLY A 176 1.32 30.98 -0.99
N LYS A 177 0.58 31.81 -1.72
CA LYS A 177 0.95 33.20 -2.07
C LYS A 177 -0.28 34.09 -1.99
N ILE A 178 -0.74 34.31 -0.76
CA ILE A 178 -1.42 35.56 -0.42
C ILE A 178 -0.34 36.48 0.14
N SER A 179 0.42 37.10 -0.75
CA SER A 179 1.22 38.27 -0.43
C SER A 179 0.92 39.37 -1.44
N ARG A 180 0.47 40.51 -0.88
CA ARG A 180 0.28 41.83 -1.52
C ARG A 180 -0.83 41.94 -2.57
N TRP A 181 -2.04 42.22 -2.09
CA TRP A 181 -2.98 43.13 -2.76
C TRP A 181 -3.61 44.04 -1.70
N LYS A 182 -2.80 44.98 -1.19
CA LYS A 182 -3.24 46.07 -0.31
C LYS A 182 -2.50 47.36 -0.65
N GLU A 183 -2.38 47.68 -1.92
CA GLU A 183 -1.90 48.98 -2.40
C GLU A 183 -2.48 49.20 -3.80
N ASN A 184 -2.98 50.41 -4.06
CA ASN A 184 -3.66 50.87 -5.27
C ASN A 184 -5.20 50.68 -5.34
N LEU A 185 -5.90 51.31 -4.39
CA LEU A 185 -7.17 51.96 -4.73
C LEU A 185 -6.87 53.43 -5.04
N PRO A 186 -7.16 53.93 -6.25
CA PRO A 186 -7.10 55.37 -6.52
C PRO A 186 -8.25 56.04 -5.78
N ILE A 187 -7.92 56.82 -4.75
CA ILE A 187 -8.85 57.79 -4.15
C ILE A 187 -9.08 58.87 -5.21
N GLY A 188 -10.16 58.72 -5.98
CA GLY A 188 -10.69 59.79 -6.79
C GLY A 188 -11.23 60.88 -5.88
N SER A 189 -10.55 62.02 -5.85
CA SER A 189 -11.09 63.26 -5.30
C SER A 189 -12.26 63.71 -6.18
N ILE A 190 -13.46 63.77 -5.61
CA ILE A 190 -14.55 64.57 -6.16
C ILE A 190 -14.66 65.81 -5.27
N ARG A 191 -14.65 66.95 -5.95
CA ARG A 191 -14.76 68.32 -5.40
C ARG A 191 -15.96 68.51 -4.51
#